data_AF-A0A327Z507-F1
#
_entry.id   AF-A0A327Z507-F1
#
_cell.length_a   1.000
_cell.length_b   1.000
_cell.length_c   1.000
_cell.angle_alpha   90.00
_cell.angle_beta   90.00
_cell.angle_gamma   90.00
#
_symmetry.space_group_name_H-M   'P 1'
#
loop_
_entity.id
_entity.type
_entity.pdbx_description
1 polymer ?
#
loop_
_entity_poly.entity_id
_entity_poly.type
_entity_poly.pdbx_seq_one_letter_code
_entity_poly.pdbx_strand_id
1 'polypeptide(L)'
;MSDAYDSTSLDWQGEVHHTETHTIDDGTSTERDTYGGSATIDYPDSWASGDDDSSVSVSGDVFQEDRTSISDGTSTETSTWGTEGSVDY
;
A
#
# COMPACT_ATOMS: atom_id res chain seq x y z
N MET A 1 4.23 38.15 26.41
CA MET A 1 4.26 36.75 26.85
C MET A 1 3.95 35.94 25.62
N SER A 2 4.91 35.14 25.20
CA SER A 2 4.92 34.40 23.94
C SER A 2 3.85 33.32 23.97
N ASP A 3 3.00 33.24 22.94
CA ASP A 3 2.18 32.07 22.69
C ASP A 3 3.12 30.87 22.53
N ALA A 4 3.18 30.04 23.57
CA ALA A 4 3.76 28.73 23.46
C ALA A 4 2.81 27.94 22.54
N TYR A 5 3.19 27.84 21.27
CA TYR A 5 2.69 26.78 20.43
C TYR A 5 3.10 25.49 21.14
N ASP A 6 2.13 24.87 21.83
CA ASP A 6 2.26 23.49 22.26
C ASP A 6 2.42 22.70 20.97
N SER A 7 3.66 22.38 20.63
CA SER A 7 3.97 21.55 19.47
C SER A 7 3.53 20.14 19.85
N THR A 8 2.24 19.85 19.74
CA THR A 8 1.75 18.47 19.75
C THR A 8 2.41 17.78 18.58
N SER A 9 3.46 17.02 18.85
CA SER A 9 4.20 16.28 17.84
C SER A 9 3.28 15.19 17.31
N LEU A 10 2.93 15.25 16.02
CA LEU A 10 2.34 14.12 15.33
C LEU A 10 3.41 13.03 15.25
N ASP A 11 3.11 11.86 15.81
CA ASP A 11 3.94 10.68 15.60
C ASP A 11 3.54 10.07 14.25
N TRP A 12 4.54 9.87 13.39
CA TRP A 12 4.36 9.29 12.06
C TRP A 12 5.11 7.97 12.03
N GLN A 13 4.36 6.88 11.84
CA GLN A 13 4.91 5.55 11.68
C GLN A 13 4.47 4.99 10.34
N GLY A 14 5.30 4.17 9.70
CA GLY A 14 4.98 3.58 8.42
C GLY A 14 6.02 2.60 7.91
N GLU A 15 5.60 1.81 6.93
CA GLU A 15 6.45 0.84 6.23
C GLU A 15 6.30 0.99 4.72
N VAL A 16 7.37 0.63 4.02
CA VAL A 16 7.36 0.46 2.56
C VAL A 16 7.85 -0.94 2.28
N HIS A 17 7.16 -1.64 1.38
CA HIS A 17 7.51 -2.99 0.99
C HIS A 17 7.48 -3.16 -0.54
N HIS A 18 8.25 -4.14 -1.00
CA HIS A 18 8.31 -4.56 -2.37
C HIS A 18 8.25 -6.09 -2.40
N THR A 19 7.37 -6.64 -3.22
CA THR A 19 7.21 -8.08 -3.39
C THR A 19 7.23 -8.44 -4.86
N GLU A 20 8.14 -9.35 -5.22
CA GLU A 20 8.21 -9.95 -6.55
C GLU A 20 7.68 -11.38 -6.46
N THR A 21 6.76 -11.74 -7.35
CA THR A 21 6.24 -13.10 -7.46
C THR A 21 6.39 -13.64 -8.87
N HIS A 22 6.84 -14.88 -8.96
CA HIS A 22 6.97 -15.60 -10.23
C HIS A 22 6.26 -16.94 -10.11
N THR A 23 5.24 -17.16 -10.95
CA THR A 23 4.44 -18.38 -10.97
C THR A 23 4.50 -19.00 -12.36
N ILE A 24 4.68 -20.32 -12.43
CA ILE A 24 4.58 -21.09 -13.68
C ILE A 24 3.49 -22.15 -13.50
N ASP A 25 2.47 -22.10 -14.35
CA ASP A 25 1.33 -23.03 -14.32
C ASP A 25 0.84 -23.32 -15.75
N ASP A 26 0.71 -24.60 -16.11
CA ASP A 26 0.20 -25.10 -17.40
C ASP A 26 0.59 -24.26 -18.65
N GLY A 27 1.90 -24.10 -18.88
CA GLY A 27 2.41 -23.35 -20.05
C GLY A 27 2.20 -21.84 -19.98
N THR A 28 1.78 -21.32 -18.82
CA THR A 28 1.74 -19.90 -18.49
C THR A 28 2.82 -19.55 -17.48
N SER A 29 3.58 -18.49 -17.74
CA SER A 29 4.38 -17.79 -16.72
C SER A 29 3.70 -16.47 -16.37
N THR A 30 3.65 -16.17 -15.07
CA THR A 30 3.16 -14.90 -14.55
C THR A 30 4.24 -14.29 -13.65
N GLU A 31 4.66 -13.08 -13.98
CA GLU A 31 5.55 -12.23 -13.20
C GLU A 31 4.73 -11.08 -12.64
N ARG A 32 4.81 -10.83 -11.34
CA ARG A 32 4.12 -9.72 -10.71
C ARG A 32 5.02 -9.01 -9.70
N ASP A 33 5.15 -7.71 -9.89
CA ASP A 33 5.82 -6.77 -9.00
C ASP A 33 4.77 -5.96 -8.26
N THR A 34 4.83 -5.95 -6.93
CA THR A 34 3.95 -5.16 -6.07
C THR A 34 4.78 -4.22 -5.21
N TYR A 35 4.45 -2.93 -5.26
CA TYR A 35 5.03 -1.87 -4.45
C TYR A 35 3.95 -1.30 -3.55
N GLY A 36 4.19 -1.30 -2.24
CA GLY A 36 3.20 -0.87 -1.29
C GLY A 36 3.79 -0.21 -0.06
N GLY A 37 2.90 0.30 0.77
CA GLY A 37 3.27 0.87 2.04
C GLY A 37 2.07 1.33 2.85
N SER A 38 2.35 1.65 4.11
CA SER A 38 1.37 2.20 5.02
C SER A 38 1.97 3.34 5.83
N ALA A 39 1.10 4.24 6.28
CA ALA A 39 1.43 5.29 7.22
C ALA A 39 0.27 5.49 8.21
N THR A 40 0.61 5.66 9.49
CA THR A 40 -0.32 6.00 10.56
C THR A 40 0.12 7.31 11.20
N ILE A 41 -0.87 8.17 11.45
CA ILE A 41 -0.72 9.46 12.10
C ILE A 41 -1.51 9.41 13.39
N ASP A 42 -0.83 9.52 14.53
CA ASP A 42 -1.49 9.64 15.82
C ASP A 42 -1.79 11.10 16.16
N TYR A 43 -3.04 11.39 16.50
CA TYR A 43 -3.48 12.69 16.99
C TYR A 43 -3.24 12.81 18.50
N PRO A 44 -2.89 14.02 18.97
CA PRO A 44 -2.76 14.27 20.40
C PRO A 44 -4.10 14.09 21.11
N ASP A 45 -4.09 13.53 22.33
CA ASP A 45 -5.28 13.33 23.17
C ASP A 45 -6.09 14.62 23.40
N SER A 46 -5.45 15.79 23.31
CA SER A 46 -6.11 17.10 23.43
C SER A 46 -7.05 17.43 22.26
N TRP A 47 -6.94 16.70 21.14
CA TRP A 47 -7.80 16.84 19.96
C TRP A 47 -8.92 15.78 19.93
N ALA A 48 -8.80 14.70 20.71
CA ALA A 48 -9.83 13.67 20.85
C ALA A 48 -10.96 14.16 21.77
N SER A 49 -11.97 14.81 21.18
CA SER A 49 -13.18 15.21 21.91
C SER A 49 -14.19 14.06 21.93
N GLY A 50 -13.99 13.11 22.84
CA GLY A 50 -14.81 11.87 22.95
C GLY A 50 -14.02 10.65 22.47
N ASP A 51 -14.35 9.46 23.00
CA ASP A 51 -13.68 8.16 22.84
C ASP A 51 -13.53 7.61 21.40
N ASP A 52 -13.39 8.44 20.38
CA ASP A 52 -13.38 8.02 18.97
C ASP A 52 -12.08 8.48 18.27
N ASP A 53 -11.26 7.49 17.96
CA ASP A 53 -10.09 7.41 17.07
C ASP A 53 -9.00 8.50 17.14
N SER A 54 -7.98 8.21 17.96
CA SER A 54 -6.76 9.00 18.08
C SER A 54 -5.77 8.80 16.93
N SER A 55 -6.15 8.15 15.81
CA SER A 55 -5.22 7.99 14.68
C SER A 55 -5.89 7.81 13.32
N VAL A 56 -5.18 8.19 12.27
CA VAL A 56 -5.56 7.92 10.88
C VAL A 56 -4.49 7.06 10.23
N SER A 57 -4.91 5.97 9.60
CA SER A 57 -4.04 5.08 8.84
C SER A 57 -4.38 5.12 7.36
N VAL A 58 -3.35 5.18 6.53
CA VAL A 58 -3.45 5.03 5.07
C VAL A 58 -2.56 3.87 4.65
N SER A 59 -3.07 3.04 3.75
CA SER A 59 -2.28 1.98 3.13
C SER A 59 -2.60 1.89 1.65
N GLY A 60 -1.64 1.41 0.87
CA GLY A 60 -1.90 1.12 -0.53
C GLY A 60 -0.77 0.40 -1.23
N ASP A 61 -1.16 -0.22 -2.32
CA ASP A 61 -0.36 -1.05 -3.20
C ASP A 61 -0.59 -0.64 -4.65
N VAL A 62 0.47 -0.73 -5.44
CA VAL A 62 0.46 -0.67 -6.89
C VAL A 62 1.17 -1.91 -7.39
N PHE A 63 0.57 -2.57 -8.37
CA PHE A 63 1.19 -3.75 -8.97
C PHE A 63 1.19 -3.69 -10.50
N GLN A 64 2.21 -4.30 -11.06
CA GLN A 64 2.31 -4.68 -12.47
C GLN A 64 2.32 -6.20 -12.54
N GLU A 65 1.50 -6.76 -13.41
CA GLU A 65 1.52 -8.19 -13.74
C GLU A 65 1.74 -8.40 -15.23
N ASP A 66 2.76 -9.17 -15.56
CA ASP A 66 3.06 -9.63 -16.91
C ASP A 66 2.81 -11.14 -17.00
N ARG A 67 1.94 -11.54 -17.92
CA ARG A 67 1.55 -12.92 -18.16
C ARG A 67 1.92 -13.33 -19.58
N THR A 68 2.65 -14.44 -19.68
CA THR A 68 2.99 -15.08 -20.94
C THR A 68 2.41 -16.48 -20.97
N SER A 69 1.53 -16.77 -21.92
CA SER A 69 0.93 -18.10 -22.10
C SER A 69 1.31 -18.69 -23.45
N ILE A 70 1.69 -19.97 -23.48
CA ILE A 70 2.00 -20.71 -24.71
C ILE A 70 0.93 -21.76 -24.95
N SER A 71 0.26 -21.68 -26.10
CA SER A 71 -0.75 -22.66 -26.52
C SER A 71 -0.61 -22.94 -28.01
N ASP A 72 -0.57 -24.22 -28.38
CA ASP A 72 -0.39 -24.68 -29.77
C ASP A 72 0.81 -24.00 -30.49
N GLY A 73 1.91 -23.78 -29.76
CA GLY A 73 3.11 -23.11 -30.28
C GLY A 73 2.98 -21.59 -30.46
N THR A 74 1.83 -21.01 -30.11
CA THR A 74 1.60 -19.56 -30.10
C THR A 74 1.87 -19.00 -28.72
N SER A 75 2.64 -17.93 -28.64
CA SER A 75 2.87 -17.18 -27.39
C SER A 75 1.94 -15.98 -27.34
N THR A 76 1.26 -15.79 -26.21
CA THR A 76 0.42 -14.62 -25.91
C THR A 76 0.99 -13.91 -24.69
N GLU A 77 1.23 -12.61 -24.83
CA GLU A 77 1.74 -11.76 -23.76
C GLU A 77 0.63 -10.78 -23.32
N THR A 78 0.49 -10.53 -22.03
CA THR A 78 -0.48 -9.60 -21.47
C THR A 78 0.11 -8.89 -20.26
N SER A 79 0.03 -7.56 -20.27
CA SER A 79 0.47 -6.71 -19.16
C SER A 79 -0.73 -6.03 -18.53
N THR A 80 -0.84 -6.11 -17.21
CA THR A 80 -1.94 -5.50 -16.43
C THR A 80 -1.36 -4.65 -15.30
N TRP A 81 -1.99 -3.51 -15.04
CA TRP A 81 -1.66 -2.63 -13.93
C TRP A 81 -2.86 -2.54 -12.99
N GLY A 82 -2.59 -2.52 -11.68
CA GLY A 82 -3.62 -2.36 -10.67
C GLY A 82 -3.14 -1.56 -9.47
N THR A 83 -4.11 -1.13 -8.67
CA THR A 83 -3.87 -0.45 -7.40
C THR A 83 -4.97 -0.83 -6.41
N GLU A 84 -4.58 -0.97 -5.16
CA GLU A 84 -5.46 -1.26 -4.04
C GLU A 84 -5.06 -0.34 -2.89
N GLY A 85 -6.01 0.14 -2.09
CA GLY A 85 -5.68 1.02 -0.97
C GLY A 85 -6.87 1.28 -0.07
N SER A 86 -6.58 1.58 1.19
CA SER A 86 -7.57 1.89 2.22
C SER A 86 -7.18 3.12 3.02
N VAL A 87 -8.19 3.76 3.59
CA VAL A 87 -8.02 4.80 4.60
C VAL A 87 -8.94 4.41 5.76
N ASP A 88 -8.35 4.29 6.94
CA ASP A 88 -8.99 3.88 8.17
C ASP A 88 -8.82 5.03 9.19
N TYR A 89 -9.92 5.41 9.84
CA TYR A 89 -10.04 6.55 10.75
C TYR A 89 -11.11 6.29 11.80
#